data_AF-A0A845HF79-F1
#
_entry.id   AF-A0A845HF79-F1
#
_cell.length_a   1.000
_cell.length_b   1.000
_cell.length_c   1.000
_cell.angle_alpha   90.00
_cell.angle_beta   90.00
_cell.angle_gamma   90.00
#
_symmetry.space_group_name_H-M   'P 1'
#
loop_
_entity.id
_entity.type
_entity.pdbx_description
1 polymer ?
#
loop_
_entity_poly.entity_id
_entity_poly.type
_entity_poly.pdbx_seq_one_letter_code
_entity_poly.pdbx_strand_id
1 'polypeptide(L)' 'MEENKKQASFMYSMKAVFWSFFGLRRKSDFETDSAKLNPVHIIIAALIGVACFIGLLITIVKLVVSK' A
#
# COMPACT_ATOMS: atom_id res chain seq x y z
N MET A 1 -27.82 -17.59 -22.20
CA MET A 1 -26.57 -18.37 -22.19
C MET A 1 -25.46 -17.33 -22.34
N GLU A 2 -24.57 -17.01 -21.41
CA GLU A 2 -24.00 -17.72 -20.25
C GLU A 2 -23.81 -16.75 -19.07
N GLU A 3 -24.02 -17.26 -17.85
CA GLU A 3 -23.47 -16.68 -16.62
C GLU A 3 -22.01 -17.14 -16.46
N ASN A 4 -21.08 -16.20 -16.26
CA ASN A 4 -19.95 -16.47 -15.37
C ASN A 4 -19.67 -15.25 -14.51
N LYS A 5 -20.50 -15.15 -13.47
CA LYS A 5 -20.45 -14.16 -12.40
C LYS A 5 -19.07 -14.25 -11.75
N LYS A 6 -18.26 -13.21 -11.96
CA LYS A 6 -17.10 -12.79 -11.14
C LYS A 6 -16.89 -13.62 -9.86
N GLN A 7 -16.07 -14.66 -9.91
CA GLN A 7 -15.31 -15.06 -8.71
C GLN A 7 -14.04 -14.20 -8.60
N ALA A 8 -14.22 -12.88 -8.66
CA ALA A 8 -13.18 -11.88 -8.40
C ALA A 8 -13.45 -11.11 -7.09
N SER A 9 -14.23 -11.68 -6.16
CA SER A 9 -14.89 -10.88 -5.13
C SER A 9 -14.36 -11.04 -3.70
N PHE A 10 -13.60 -12.09 -3.38
CA PHE A 10 -13.13 -12.31 -2.01
C PHE A 10 -11.61 -12.37 -1.91
N MET A 11 -10.97 -13.24 -2.68
CA MET A 11 -9.50 -13.35 -2.66
C MET A 11 -8.81 -12.07 -3.19
N TYR A 12 -9.42 -11.41 -4.18
CA TYR A 12 -8.94 -10.11 -4.69
C TYR A 12 -9.11 -9.00 -3.65
N SER A 13 -10.22 -9.00 -2.92
CA SER A 13 -10.53 -8.07 -1.84
C SER A 13 -9.57 -8.26 -0.67
N MET A 14 -9.27 -9.51 -0.29
CA MET A 14 -8.29 -9.82 0.74
C MET A 14 -6.88 -9.40 0.31
N LYS A 15 -6.45 -9.75 -0.90
CA LYS A 15 -5.16 -9.32 -1.47
C LYS A 15 -5.07 -7.80 -1.60
N ALA A 16 -6.18 -7.12 -1.84
CA ALA A 16 -6.27 -5.66 -1.83
C ALA A 16 -6.10 -5.11 -0.41
N VAL A 17 -6.77 -5.71 0.58
CA VAL A 17 -6.64 -5.35 2.00
C VAL A 17 -5.19 -5.52 2.46
N PHE A 18 -4.54 -6.64 2.15
CA PHE A 18 -3.13 -6.86 2.46
C PHE A 18 -2.19 -5.85 1.80
N TRP A 19 -2.46 -5.45 0.55
CA TRP A 19 -1.70 -4.38 -0.12
C TRP A 19 -1.99 -2.99 0.46
N SER A 20 -3.17 -2.77 1.05
CA SER A 20 -3.49 -1.58 1.82
C SER A 20 -2.75 -1.51 3.15
N PHE A 21 -2.48 -2.66 3.79
CA PHE A 21 -1.69 -2.71 5.03
C PHE A 21 -0.21 -2.36 4.81
N PHE A 22 0.34 -2.72 3.64
CA PHE A 22 1.74 -2.47 3.31
C PHE A 22 1.99 -1.09 2.66
N GLY A 23 0.94 -0.36 2.28
CA GLY A 23 1.03 1.05 1.86
C GLY A 23 1.59 1.31 0.45
N LEU A 24 1.76 0.29 -0.40
CA LEU A 24 2.44 0.44 -1.70
C LEU A 24 1.56 0.12 -2.91
N ARG A 25 0.22 0.18 -2.81
CA ARG A 25 -0.67 0.02 -3.98
C ARG A 25 -0.75 1.29 -4.82
N ARG A 26 0.37 1.65 -5.44
CA ARG A 26 0.44 2.74 -6.43
C ARG A 26 0.51 2.19 -7.85
N LYS A 27 -0.65 1.80 -8.37
CA LYS A 27 -0.93 1.64 -9.80
C LYS A 27 -2.39 2.00 -10.00
N SER A 28 -2.71 3.27 -10.26
CA SER A 28 -3.97 3.58 -10.94
C SER A 28 -4.06 5.01 -11.46
N ASP A 29 -3.39 5.99 -10.85
CA ASP A 29 -3.69 7.39 -11.19
C ASP A 29 -2.50 8.13 -11.82
N PHE A 30 -1.68 7.38 -12.55
CA PHE A 30 -0.54 7.94 -13.30
C PHE A 30 -0.89 8.33 -14.74
N GLU A 31 -2.07 7.97 -15.24
CA GLU A 31 -2.44 8.12 -16.66
C GLU A 31 -3.40 9.29 -16.92
N THR A 32 -3.97 9.93 -15.88
CA THR A 32 -4.98 10.99 -16.07
C THR A 32 -4.50 12.39 -15.69
N ASP A 33 -3.38 12.53 -14.95
CA ASP A 33 -2.89 13.85 -14.49
C ASP A 33 -1.36 14.02 -14.65
N SER A 34 -0.77 13.33 -15.62
CA SER A 34 0.69 13.30 -15.89
C SER A 34 1.29 14.65 -16.32
N ALA A 35 0.53 15.75 -16.29
CA ALA A 35 0.95 17.05 -16.79
C ALA A 35 1.40 18.06 -15.71
N LYS A 36 1.18 17.81 -14.40
CA LYS A 36 1.44 18.88 -13.40
C LYS A 36 1.98 18.49 -12.02
N LEU A 37 1.95 17.22 -11.60
CA LEU A 37 2.46 16.81 -10.28
C LEU A 37 3.77 16.04 -10.41
N ASN A 38 4.87 16.65 -9.94
CA ASN A 38 6.21 16.07 -10.02
C ASN A 38 6.28 14.69 -9.35
N PRO A 39 6.65 13.62 -10.07
CA PRO A 39 6.65 12.24 -9.56
C PRO A 39 7.54 12.04 -8.33
N VAL A 40 8.51 12.94 -8.14
CA VAL A 40 9.42 13.03 -6.98
C VAL A 40 8.67 13.12 -5.66
N HIS A 41 7.59 13.91 -5.58
CA HIS A 41 6.90 14.13 -4.30
C HIS A 41 6.31 12.84 -3.75
N ILE A 42 5.78 11.98 -4.63
CA ILE A 42 5.21 10.71 -4.18
C ILE A 42 6.29 9.69 -3.83
N ILE A 43 7.47 9.74 -4.46
CA ILE A 43 8.61 8.91 -4.07
C ILE A 43 9.04 9.27 -2.65
N ILE A 44 9.11 10.57 -2.32
CA ILE A 44 9.44 11.04 -0.97
C ILE A 44 8.37 10.59 0.03
N ALA A 45 7.09 10.77 -0.28
CA ALA A 45 5.99 10.35 0.58
C ALA A 45 6.01 8.82 0.85
N ALA A 46 6.31 8.01 -0.18
CA ALA A 46 6.43 6.56 -0.03
C ALA A 46 7.62 6.17 0.87
N LEU A 47 8.76 6.84 0.69
CA LEU A 47 9.95 6.59 1.52
C LEU A 47 9.71 6.93 2.99
N ILE A 48 9.03 8.05 3.27
CA ILE A 48 8.67 8.45 4.64
C ILE A 48 7.70 7.43 5.25
N GLY A 49 6.68 6.99 4.51
CA GLY A 49 5.73 5.98 4.98
C GLY A 49 6.41 4.67 5.37
N VAL A 50 7.35 4.20 4.56
CA VAL A 50 8.15 3.00 4.83
C VAL A 50 9.05 3.19 6.06
N ALA A 51 9.73 4.33 6.15
CA ALA A 51 10.61 4.62 7.29
C ALA A 51 9.83 4.66 8.62
N CYS A 52 8.65 5.30 8.63
CA CYS A 52 7.77 5.34 9.79
C CYS A 52 7.27 3.94 10.19
N PHE A 53 6.86 3.11 9.23
CA PHE A 53 6.40 1.75 9.50
C PHE A 53 7.49 0.88 10.13
N ILE A 54 8.72 0.97 9.60
CA ILE A 54 9.87 0.26 10.15
C ILE A 54 10.20 0.76 11.56
N GLY A 55 10.22 2.09 11.76
CA GLY A 55 10.46 2.69 13.07
C GLY A 55 9.42 2.22 14.11
N LEU A 56 8.15 2.15 13.73
CA LEU A 56 7.07 1.63 14.56
C LEU A 56 7.32 0.17 14.97
N LEU A 57 7.63 -0.70 14.00
CA LEU A 57 7.92 -2.11 14.27
C LEU A 57 9.12 -2.28 15.20
N ILE A 58 10.20 -1.55 14.97
CA ILE A 58 11.40 -1.59 15.83
C ILE A 58 11.05 -1.12 17.24
N THR A 59 10.26 -0.05 17.37
CA THR A 59 9.84 0.45 18.68
C THR A 59 9.04 -0.61 19.43
N ILE A 60 8.07 -1.26 18.78
CA ILE A 60 7.28 -2.35 19.36
C ILE A 60 8.20 -3.50 19.80
N VAL A 61 9.11 -3.94 18.94
CA VAL A 61 10.05 -5.03 19.26
C VAL A 61 10.91 -4.69 20.47
N LYS A 62 11.45 -3.46 20.52
CA LYS A 62 12.27 -3.03 21.66
C LYS A 62 11.45 -2.94 22.94
N LEU A 63 10.20 -2.49 22.89
CA LEU A 63 9.30 -2.49 24.04
C LEU A 63 8.99 -3.91 24.54
N VAL A 64 8.81 -4.87 23.64
CA VAL A 64 8.51 -6.27 23.98
C VAL A 64 9.74 -6.99 24.53
N VAL A 65 10.94 -6.76 23.96
CA VAL A 65 12.16 -7.47 24.35
C VAL A 65 12.89 -6.83 25.53
N SER A 66 12.66 -5.54 25.79
CA SER A 66 13.27 -4.83 26.93
C SER A 66 12.53 -5.08 28.24
N LYS A 67 11.45 -5.87 28.23
CA LYS A 67 10.77 -6.41 29.40
C LYS A 67 11.11 -7.89 29.53
#